data_AF-A0A1G1E0M4-F1
#
_entry.id   AF-A0A1G1E0M4-F1
#
_cell.length_a   1.000
_cell.length_b   1.000
_cell.length_c   1.000
_cell.angle_alpha   90.00
_cell.angle_beta   90.00
_cell.angle_gamma   90.00
#
_symmetry.space_group_name_H-M   'P 1'
#
loop_
_entity.id
_entity.type
_entity.pdbx_description
1 polymer ?
#
loop_
_entity_poly.entity_id
_entity_poly.type
_entity_poly.pdbx_seq_one_letter_code
_entity_poly.pdbx_strand_id
1 'polypeptide(L)' 'MEALELAPFETLLGMKVIQIERGFCRIELPFRLELTQPAGIVHGGAIASLADTAVAVALKEMVIL' A
#
# COMPACT_ATOMS: atom_id res chain seq x y z
N MET A 1 -5.64 19.11 1.10
CA MET A 1 -5.08 17.84 0.63
C MET A 1 -6.21 17.07 -0.01
N GLU A 2 -6.17 16.87 -1.32
CA GLU A 2 -7.04 15.88 -1.96
C GLU A 2 -6.80 14.52 -1.30
N ALA A 3 -7.86 13.76 -1.06
CA ALA A 3 -7.71 12.39 -0.60
C ALA A 3 -6.92 11.63 -1.68
N LEU A 4 -5.86 10.92 -1.28
CA LEU A 4 -5.13 10.07 -2.21
C LEU A 4 -6.09 9.01 -2.77
N GLU A 5 -6.42 9.10 -4.06
CA GLU A 5 -7.15 8.03 -4.72
C GLU A 5 -6.22 6.83 -4.89
N LEU A 6 -6.58 5.74 -4.23
CA LEU A 6 -5.95 4.44 -4.42
C LEU A 6 -6.34 3.91 -5.80
N ALA A 7 -5.39 3.30 -6.51
CA ALA A 7 -5.74 2.62 -7.75
C ALA A 7 -6.60 1.37 -7.45
N PRO A 8 -7.23 0.79 -8.48
CA PRO A 8 -8.09 -0.38 -8.31
C PRO A 8 -7.37 -1.57 -7.67
N PHE A 9 -6.05 -1.69 -7.86
CA PHE A 9 -5.25 -2.78 -7.32
C PHE A 9 -4.99 -2.63 -5.81
N GLU A 10 -4.63 -1.45 -5.32
CA GLU A 10 -4.49 -1.20 -3.88
C GLU A 10 -5.84 -1.36 -3.17
N THR A 11 -6.92 -0.94 -3.84
CA THR A 11 -8.29 -1.15 -3.36
C THR A 11 -8.65 -2.64 -3.30
N LEU A 12 -8.32 -3.41 -4.34
CA LEU A 12 -8.53 -4.86 -4.37
C LEU A 12 -7.79 -5.56 -3.22
N LEU A 13 -6.56 -5.13 -2.92
CA LEU A 13 -5.78 -5.67 -1.81
C LEU A 13 -6.28 -5.16 -0.45
N GLY A 14 -7.02 -4.06 -0.42
CA GLY A 14 -7.60 -3.47 0.78
C GLY A 14 -6.62 -2.59 1.55
N MET A 15 -5.62 -2.02 0.87
CA MET A 15 -4.62 -1.18 1.48
C MET A 15 -5.22 0.11 2.07
N LYS A 16 -4.61 0.62 3.13
CA LYS A 16 -5.02 1.85 3.81
C LYS A 16 -3.83 2.76 4.05
N VAL A 17 -3.86 3.96 3.49
CA VAL A 17 -2.83 4.96 3.79
C VAL A 17 -3.14 5.61 5.13
N ILE A 18 -2.18 5.52 6.05
CA ILE A 18 -2.32 5.96 7.43
C ILE A 18 -1.68 7.33 7.63
N GLN A 19 -0.55 7.57 6.96
CA GLN A 19 0.23 8.80 7.11
C GLN A 19 1.02 9.05 5.83
N ILE A 20 1.04 10.30 5.40
CA ILE A 20 1.84 10.78 4.28
C ILE A 20 2.59 12.01 4.78
N GLU A 21 3.91 12.02 4.58
CA GLU A 21 4.77 13.17 4.80
C GLU A 21 5.77 13.27 3.64
N ARG A 22 6.51 14.38 3.56
CA ARG A 22 7.48 14.57 2.48
C ARG A 22 8.55 13.47 2.52
N GLY A 23 8.50 12.57 1.54
CA GLY A 23 9.42 11.45 1.43
C GLY A 23 9.09 10.25 2.33
N PHE A 24 7.92 10.23 2.94
CA PHE A 24 7.50 9.16 3.84
C PHE A 24 6.03 8.79 3.62
N CYS A 25 5.75 7.49 3.63
CA CYS A 25 4.40 6.96 3.61
C CYS A 25 4.31 5.78 4.59
N ARG A 26 3.27 5.79 5.42
CA ARG A 26 2.83 4.62 6.19
C ARG A 26 1.54 4.11 5.59
N ILE A 27 1.56 2.85 5.17
CA ILE A 27 0.42 2.13 4.62
C ILE A 27 0.23 0.80 5.35
N GLU A 28 -1.01 0.39 5.53
CA GLU A 28 -1.37 -0.87 6.18
C GLU A 28 -2.12 -1.79 5.21
N LEU A 29 -1.82 -3.09 5.28
CA LEU A 29 -2.55 -4.14 4.58
C LEU A 29 -3.28 -5.00 5.62
N PRO A 30 -4.63 -4.91 5.73
CA PRO A 30 -5.40 -5.79 6.59
C PRO A 30 -5.22 -7.24 6.17
N PHE A 31 -4.99 -8.12 7.15
CA PHE A 31 -4.95 -9.55 6.87
C PHE A 31 -6.31 -10.04 6.33
N ARG A 32 -6.27 -10.74 5.19
CA ARG A 32 -7.42 -11.42 4.60
C ARG A 32 -6.98 -12.78 4.09
N LEU A 33 -7.79 -13.81 4.33
CA LEU A 33 -7.45 -15.19 3.98
C LEU A 33 -7.18 -15.35 2.46
N GLU A 34 -7.92 -14.63 1.63
CA GLU A 34 -7.76 -14.62 0.16
C GLU A 34 -6.40 -14.06 -0.32
N LEU A 35 -5.65 -13.37 0.55
CA LEU A 35 -4.30 -12.85 0.25
C LEU A 35 -3.19 -13.76 0.78
N THR A 36 -3.52 -14.96 1.24
CA THR A 36 -2.54 -15.92 1.76
C THR A 36 -1.96 -16.80 0.65
N GLN A 37 -0.73 -17.28 0.88
CA GLN A 37 -0.17 -18.40 0.13
C GLN A 37 -0.65 -19.75 0.75
N PRO A 38 -0.45 -20.91 0.09
CA PRO A 38 -1.01 -22.20 0.53
C PRO A 38 -0.80 -22.64 2.00
N ALA A 39 0.21 -22.14 2.69
CA ALA A 39 0.49 -22.37 4.11
C ALA A 39 -0.27 -21.42 5.06
N GLY A 40 -1.17 -20.57 4.54
CA GLY A 40 -2.05 -19.70 5.34
C GLY A 40 -1.41 -18.41 5.88
N ILE A 41 -0.18 -18.08 5.44
CA ILE A 41 0.46 -16.77 5.73
C ILE A 41 0.32 -15.84 4.54
N VAL A 42 0.50 -14.53 4.75
CA VAL A 42 0.38 -13.52 3.68
C VAL A 42 1.30 -13.87 2.51
N HIS A 43 0.74 -13.83 1.29
CA HIS A 43 1.47 -14.10 0.06
C HIS A 43 2.58 -13.06 -0.14
N GLY A 44 3.78 -13.49 -0.54
CA GLY A 44 4.92 -12.59 -0.73
C GLY A 44 4.63 -11.47 -1.74
N GLY A 45 3.85 -11.76 -2.78
CA GLY A 45 3.34 -10.77 -3.73
C GLY A 45 2.50 -9.66 -3.09
N ALA A 46 1.64 -9.96 -2.11
CA ALA A 46 0.86 -8.94 -1.42
C ALA A 46 1.74 -8.04 -0.55
N ILE A 47 2.78 -8.60 0.09
CA ILE A 47 3.79 -7.85 0.84
C ILE A 47 4.60 -6.95 -0.09
N ALA A 48 5.06 -7.50 -1.22
CA ALA A 48 5.82 -6.76 -2.21
C ALA A 48 5.00 -5.60 -2.79
N SER A 49 3.72 -5.83 -3.10
CA SER A 49 2.80 -4.77 -3.54
C SER A 49 2.63 -3.69 -2.48
N LEU A 50 2.47 -4.06 -1.20
CA LEU A 50 2.37 -3.07 -0.11
C LEU A 50 3.62 -2.19 -0.05
N ALA A 51 4.81 -2.80 -0.15
CA ALA A 51 6.08 -2.08 -0.12
C ALA A 51 6.25 -1.17 -1.35
N ASP A 52 5.91 -1.66 -2.54
CA ASP A 52 5.94 -0.89 -3.79
C ASP A 52 5.05 0.35 -3.72
N THR A 53 3.78 0.17 -3.32
CA THR A 53 2.85 1.28 -3.12
C THR A 53 3.36 2.28 -2.08
N ALA A 54 3.91 1.82 -0.96
CA ALA A 54 4.46 2.71 0.07
C ALA A 54 5.56 3.63 -0.50
N VAL A 55 6.50 3.05 -1.25
CA VAL A 55 7.60 3.80 -1.88
C VAL A 55 7.07 4.76 -2.94
N ALA A 56 6.16 4.31 -3.81
CA ALA A 56 5.58 5.15 -4.85
C ALA A 56 4.88 6.39 -4.26
N VAL A 57 4.08 6.21 -3.22
CA VAL A 57 3.40 7.32 -2.53
C VAL A 57 4.40 8.23 -1.83
N ALA A 58 5.39 7.69 -1.12
CA ALA A 58 6.42 8.48 -0.45
C ALA A 58 7.21 9.37 -1.44
N LEU A 59 7.55 8.83 -2.62
CA LEU A 59 8.26 9.57 -3.66
C LEU A 59 7.39 10.60 -4.37
N LYS A 60 6.10 10.33 -4.55
CA LYS A 60 5.15 11.26 -5.16
C LYS A 60 5.14 12.62 -4.44
N GLU A 61 5.20 12.59 -3.11
CA GLU A 61 5.30 13.80 -2.26
C GLU A 61 6.63 14.57 -2.41
N MET A 62 7.67 13.95 -2.96
CA MET A 62 8.93 14.65 -3.24
C MET A 62 8.91 15.38 -4.59
N VAL A 63 8.09 14.92 -5.53
CA VAL A 63 8.10 15.39 -6.93
C VAL A 63 6.93 16.31 -7.26
N ILE A 64 5.80 16.17 -6.57
CA ILE A 64 4.54 16.91 -6.85
C ILE A 64 4.33 18.09 -5.87
N LEU A 65 5.38 18.54 -5.17
CA LEU A 65 5.39 19.83 -4.45
C LEU A 65 6.02 20.94 -5.31
#